data_AF-A0AA50QZT2-F1
#
_entry.id   AF-A0AA50QZT2-F1
#
_cell.length_a   1.000
_cell.length_b   1.000
_cell.length_c   1.000
_cell.angle_alpha   90.00
_cell.angle_beta   90.00
_cell.angle_gamma   90.00
#
_symmetry.space_group_name_H-M   'P 1'
#
loop_
_entity.id
_entity.type
_entity.pdbx_description
1 polymer ?
#
loop_
_entity_poly.entity_id
_entity_poly.type
_entity_poly.pdbx_seq_one_letter_code
_entity_poly.pdbx_strand_id
1 'polypeptide(L)'
;LDWKIKYEESDNPVVKASRFVTEKVGSLFGNLFEKTELSTTLTEICKIDPNFTAQQFLEDCGNDIIPNILEAMVRGDLEILKDWCYEGVFNILATPINQCKQLGYRLDSKILDIENVELVMGKMMDQGPVLVLTFQSQQIMCVRDAKNNVIEGDP
;
A
#
# COMPACT_ATOMS: atom_id res chain seq x y z
N LEU A 1 -12.85 4.44 32.81
CA LEU A 1 -11.39 4.60 32.67
C LEU A 1 -10.77 3.21 32.83
N ASP A 2 -11.00 2.29 31.88
CA ASP A 2 -10.60 0.88 32.10
C ASP A 2 -10.42 0.05 30.82
N TRP A 3 -10.38 0.70 29.66
CA TRP A 3 -10.21 0.04 28.36
C TRP A 3 -8.87 0.38 27.70
N LYS A 4 -8.07 1.24 28.34
CA LYS A 4 -6.73 1.67 27.87
C LYS A 4 -5.58 0.91 28.54
N ILE A 5 -5.83 0.14 29.59
CA ILE A 5 -4.76 -0.49 30.39
C ILE A 5 -4.52 -1.96 29.97
N LYS A 6 -5.47 -2.61 29.30
CA LYS A 6 -5.32 -4.01 28.84
C LYS A 6 -4.55 -4.19 27.53
N TYR A 7 -4.07 -3.11 26.93
CA TYR A 7 -3.24 -3.14 25.71
C TYR A 7 -1.74 -3.11 26.03
N GLU A 8 -1.37 -2.93 27.30
CA GLU A 8 0.03 -2.74 27.72
C GLU A 8 0.79 -4.04 28.06
N GLU A 9 0.12 -5.20 28.14
CA GLU A 9 0.76 -6.48 28.51
C GLU A 9 1.02 -7.44 27.32
N SER A 10 0.75 -7.02 26.08
CA SER A 10 1.03 -7.87 24.91
C SER A 10 2.51 -7.79 24.52
N ASP A 11 3.29 -8.76 24.98
CA ASP A 11 4.69 -8.99 24.56
C ASP A 11 4.74 -9.67 23.17
N ASN A 12 3.95 -9.17 22.22
CA ASN A 12 3.88 -9.68 20.86
C ASN A 12 4.80 -8.84 19.94
N PRO A 13 5.81 -9.42 19.27
CA PRO A 13 6.74 -8.72 18.36
C PRO A 13 6.05 -7.83 17.32
N VAL A 14 4.82 -8.19 16.93
CA VAL A 14 3.98 -7.45 15.97
C VAL A 14 3.57 -6.07 16.49
N VAL A 15 3.32 -5.94 17.80
CA VAL A 15 2.94 -4.66 18.44
C VAL A 15 4.15 -3.72 18.56
N LYS A 16 5.37 -4.28 18.68
CA LYS A 16 6.61 -3.48 18.65
C LYS A 16 6.92 -2.96 17.24
N ALA A 17 6.64 -3.75 16.20
CA ALA A 17 6.82 -3.34 14.81
C ALA A 17 5.82 -2.23 14.39
N SER A 18 4.54 -2.34 14.78
CA SER A 18 3.53 -1.32 14.46
C SER A 18 3.82 0.03 15.13
N ARG A 19 4.39 0.02 16.34
CA ARG A 19 4.80 1.24 17.05
C ARG A 19 5.93 1.98 16.33
N PHE A 20 6.90 1.25 15.77
CA PHE A 20 8.05 1.85 15.07
C PHE A 20 7.67 2.49 13.72
N VAL A 21 6.68 1.93 13.02
CA VAL A 21 6.13 2.51 11.77
C VAL A 21 5.27 3.74 12.08
N THR A 22 4.45 3.69 13.13
CA THR A 22 3.51 4.76 13.47
C THR A 22 4.21 6.01 14.03
N GLU A 23 5.22 5.86 14.89
CA GLU A 23 5.90 7.00 15.55
C GLU A 23 6.84 7.78 14.60
N LYS A 24 7.40 7.14 13.57
CA LYS A 24 8.24 7.83 12.57
C LYS A 24 7.44 8.51 11.47
N VAL A 25 6.24 8.01 11.15
CA VAL A 25 5.36 8.64 10.15
C VAL A 25 4.64 9.83 10.78
N GLY A 26 4.13 9.76 12.01
CA GLY A 26 3.36 10.87 12.60
C GLY A 26 4.12 12.17 12.87
N SER A 27 5.45 12.14 13.00
CA SER A 27 6.27 13.31 13.39
C SER A 27 6.83 14.14 12.23
N LEU A 28 6.70 13.66 10.98
CA LEU A 28 7.17 14.38 9.78
C LEU A 28 6.08 15.20 9.07
N PHE A 29 4.81 15.00 9.41
CA PHE A 29 3.63 15.49 8.66
C PHE A 29 2.99 16.71 9.34
N GLY A 30 3.82 17.72 9.61
CA GLY A 30 3.42 18.98 10.26
C GLY A 30 2.72 19.96 9.32
N ASN A 31 1.49 19.66 8.92
CA ASN A 31 0.30 20.54 8.81
C ASN A 31 0.32 21.97 8.24
N LEU A 32 1.37 22.50 7.61
CA LEU A 32 1.30 23.82 6.95
C LEU A 32 1.99 23.95 5.57
N PHE A 33 2.82 22.98 5.16
CA PHE A 33 3.54 23.01 3.87
C PHE A 33 2.84 22.21 2.75
N GLU A 34 1.89 21.34 3.09
CA GLU A 34 1.34 20.34 2.15
C GLU A 34 0.44 20.93 1.06
N LYS A 35 -0.31 22.00 1.34
CA LYS A 35 -1.27 22.56 0.38
C LYS A 35 -0.60 23.24 -0.82
N THR A 36 0.50 23.96 -0.60
CA THR A 36 1.23 24.64 -1.68
C THR A 36 2.03 23.66 -2.53
N GLU A 37 2.59 22.62 -1.92
CA GLU A 37 3.29 21.55 -2.63
C GLU A 37 2.33 20.73 -3.49
N LEU A 38 1.15 20.38 -2.96
CA LEU A 38 0.10 19.71 -3.72
C LEU A 38 -0.36 20.55 -4.92
N SER A 39 -0.66 21.83 -4.72
CA SER A 39 -1.09 22.71 -5.81
C SER A 39 -0.03 22.84 -6.91
N THR A 40 1.25 22.93 -6.55
CA THR A 40 2.36 23.00 -7.51
C THR A 40 2.46 21.71 -8.31
N THR A 41 2.38 20.57 -7.62
CA THR A 41 2.45 19.24 -8.23
C THR A 41 1.29 19.02 -9.21
N LEU A 42 0.06 19.35 -8.80
CA LEU A 42 -1.12 19.27 -9.69
C LEU A 42 -0.98 20.19 -10.89
N THR A 43 -0.41 21.39 -10.71
CA THR A 43 -0.17 22.32 -11.83
C THR A 43 0.80 21.72 -12.84
N GLU A 44 1.88 21.08 -12.40
CA GLU A 44 2.82 20.41 -13.30
C GLU A 44 2.15 19.23 -14.04
N ILE A 45 1.29 18.48 -13.38
CA ILE A 45 0.51 17.41 -14.03
C ILE A 45 -0.41 18.00 -15.10
N CYS A 46 -1.15 19.08 -14.81
CA CYS A 46 -2.03 19.71 -15.79
C CYS A 46 -1.30 20.31 -17.01
N LYS A 47 0.00 20.60 -16.88
CA LYS A 47 0.83 20.99 -18.04
C LYS A 47 1.12 19.81 -18.97
N ILE A 48 1.18 18.60 -18.43
CA ILE A 48 1.41 17.35 -19.17
C ILE A 48 0.09 16.84 -19.75
N ASP A 49 -0.96 16.81 -18.94
CA ASP A 49 -2.32 16.43 -19.31
C ASP A 49 -3.32 17.53 -18.91
N PRO A 50 -3.75 18.40 -19.85
CA PRO A 50 -4.71 19.46 -19.58
C PRO A 50 -6.10 18.99 -19.13
N ASN A 51 -6.46 17.71 -19.36
CA ASN A 51 -7.75 17.15 -18.96
C ASN A 51 -7.69 16.50 -17.57
N PHE A 52 -6.52 16.48 -16.94
CA PHE A 52 -6.33 15.88 -15.63
C PHE A 52 -7.20 16.56 -14.58
N THR A 53 -7.92 15.75 -13.80
CA THR A 53 -8.58 16.21 -12.59
C THR A 53 -8.28 15.25 -11.45
N ALA A 54 -8.05 15.77 -10.25
CA ALA A 54 -7.79 14.94 -9.08
C ALA A 54 -8.98 14.01 -8.75
N GLN A 55 -10.21 14.46 -9.03
CA GLN A 55 -11.40 13.65 -8.81
C GLN A 55 -11.43 12.42 -9.74
N GLN A 56 -11.26 12.62 -11.05
CA GLN A 56 -11.22 11.50 -12.00
C GLN A 56 -10.07 10.55 -11.67
N PHE A 57 -8.90 11.09 -11.34
CA PHE A 57 -7.75 10.28 -10.94
C PHE A 57 -8.04 9.42 -9.69
N LEU A 58 -8.73 9.96 -8.69
CA LEU A 58 -9.13 9.20 -7.50
C LEU A 58 -10.14 8.09 -7.85
N GLU A 59 -11.09 8.37 -8.74
CA GLU A 59 -12.04 7.37 -9.25
C GLU A 59 -11.31 6.25 -10.01
N ASP A 60 -10.38 6.59 -10.90
CA ASP A 60 -9.55 5.62 -11.63
C ASP A 60 -8.67 4.81 -10.67
N CYS A 61 -8.14 5.45 -9.63
CA CYS A 61 -7.37 4.77 -8.59
C CYS A 61 -8.20 3.74 -7.83
N GLY A 62 -9.41 4.12 -7.39
CA GLY A 62 -10.29 3.24 -6.63
C GLY A 62 -10.86 2.09 -7.48
N ASN A 63 -11.15 2.34 -8.75
CA ASN A 63 -11.84 1.38 -9.60
C ASN A 63 -10.89 0.43 -10.35
N ASP A 64 -9.66 0.85 -10.64
CA ASP A 64 -8.76 0.09 -11.52
C ASP A 64 -7.34 -0.04 -10.96
N ILE A 65 -6.67 1.07 -10.64
CA ILE A 65 -5.23 1.04 -10.31
C ILE A 65 -4.97 0.29 -9.00
N ILE A 66 -5.62 0.70 -7.90
CA ILE A 66 -5.40 0.10 -6.58
C ILE A 66 -5.84 -1.37 -6.55
N PRO A 67 -7.05 -1.75 -7.03
CA PRO A 67 -7.46 -3.15 -7.07
C PRO A 67 -6.49 -4.04 -7.85
N ASN A 68 -6.02 -3.63 -9.03
CA ASN A 68 -5.11 -4.44 -9.84
C ASN A 68 -3.76 -4.65 -9.14
N ILE A 69 -3.18 -3.60 -8.55
CA ILE A 69 -1.90 -3.70 -7.84
C ILE A 69 -2.03 -4.58 -6.60
N LEU A 70 -3.06 -4.36 -5.78
CA LEU A 70 -3.28 -5.18 -4.58
C LEU A 70 -3.52 -6.64 -4.93
N GLU A 71 -4.32 -6.92 -5.96
CA GLU A 71 -4.60 -8.29 -6.38
C GLU A 71 -3.33 -8.99 -6.88
N ALA A 72 -2.49 -8.29 -7.66
CA ALA A 72 -1.20 -8.81 -8.09
C ALA A 72 -0.25 -9.08 -6.91
N MET A 73 -0.24 -8.21 -5.91
CA MET A 73 0.55 -8.42 -4.68
C MET A 73 0.11 -9.68 -3.93
N VAL A 74 -1.19 -9.85 -3.66
CA VAL A 74 -1.69 -10.98 -2.86
C VAL A 74 -1.63 -12.31 -3.60
N ARG A 75 -1.71 -12.32 -4.93
CA ARG A 75 -1.53 -13.53 -5.75
C ARG A 75 -0.06 -13.84 -6.05
N GLY A 76 0.83 -12.88 -5.81
CA GLY A 76 2.24 -12.97 -6.18
C GLY A 76 2.47 -12.96 -7.69
N ASP A 77 1.71 -12.17 -8.43
CA ASP A 77 1.91 -11.95 -9.85
C ASP A 77 3.04 -10.94 -10.08
N LEU A 78 4.24 -11.47 -10.33
CA LEU A 78 5.44 -10.65 -10.49
C LEU A 78 5.49 -9.94 -11.84
N GLU A 79 4.76 -10.41 -12.85
CA GLU A 79 4.75 -9.77 -14.16
C GLU A 79 3.96 -8.46 -14.07
N ILE A 80 2.76 -8.53 -13.51
CA ILE A 80 1.93 -7.35 -13.28
C ILE A 80 2.65 -6.36 -12.35
N LEU A 81 3.21 -6.81 -11.23
CA LEU A 81 3.90 -5.90 -10.31
C LEU A 81 5.08 -5.18 -10.95
N LYS A 82 5.77 -5.81 -11.91
CA LYS A 82 6.90 -5.20 -12.61
C LYS A 82 6.46 -4.06 -13.53
N ASP A 83 5.29 -4.19 -14.14
CA ASP A 83 4.75 -3.15 -15.03
C ASP A 83 4.24 -1.93 -14.26
N TRP A 84 3.73 -2.13 -13.03
CA TRP A 84 3.17 -1.05 -12.20
C TRP A 84 4.18 -0.39 -11.26
N CYS A 85 5.26 -1.07 -10.87
CA CYS A 85 6.19 -0.58 -9.86
C CYS A 85 7.52 -0.09 -10.45
N TYR A 86 8.06 1.00 -9.89
CA TYR A 86 9.47 1.32 -10.07
C TYR A 86 10.37 0.18 -9.58
N GLU A 87 11.51 -0.01 -10.25
CA GLU A 87 12.44 -1.13 -10.03
C GLU A 87 12.80 -1.36 -8.55
N GLY A 88 13.08 -0.27 -7.82
CA GLY A 88 13.42 -0.35 -6.40
C GLY A 88 12.30 -0.93 -5.54
N VAL A 89 11.05 -0.51 -5.79
CA VAL A 89 9.86 -1.00 -5.06
C VAL A 89 9.54 -2.43 -5.49
N PHE A 90 9.61 -2.72 -6.80
CA PHE A 90 9.40 -4.06 -7.33
C PHE A 90 10.31 -5.10 -6.68
N ASN A 91 11.61 -4.82 -6.55
CA ASN A 91 12.56 -5.75 -5.96
C ASN A 91 12.26 -6.06 -4.47
N ILE A 92 11.76 -5.08 -3.73
CA ILE A 92 11.33 -5.26 -2.34
C ILE A 92 10.11 -6.19 -2.27
N LEU A 93 9.11 -5.98 -3.15
CA LEU A 93 7.91 -6.80 -3.20
C LEU A 93 8.17 -8.22 -3.73
N ALA A 94 9.04 -8.35 -4.73
CA ALA A 94 9.31 -9.61 -5.39
C ALA A 94 10.07 -10.62 -4.51
N THR A 95 10.87 -10.14 -3.56
CA THR A 95 11.70 -10.98 -2.70
C THR A 95 10.89 -12.00 -1.89
N PRO A 96 9.91 -11.60 -1.03
CA PRO A 96 9.09 -12.57 -0.28
C PRO A 96 8.22 -13.46 -1.17
N ILE A 97 7.71 -12.94 -2.30
CA ILE A 97 6.92 -13.72 -3.26
C ILE A 97 7.76 -14.84 -3.87
N ASN A 98 8.99 -14.53 -4.29
CA ASN A 98 9.92 -15.51 -4.85
C ASN A 98 10.31 -16.57 -3.82
N GLN A 99 10.52 -16.19 -2.57
CA GLN A 99 10.80 -17.13 -1.49
C GLN A 99 9.63 -18.11 -1.29
N CYS A 100 8.39 -17.61 -1.26
CA CYS A 100 7.20 -18.47 -1.17
C CYS A 100 7.13 -19.46 -2.34
N LYS A 101 7.37 -18.97 -3.57
CA LYS A 101 7.39 -19.82 -4.78
C LYS A 101 8.49 -20.89 -4.73
N GLN A 102 9.69 -20.53 -4.27
CA GLN A 102 10.82 -21.46 -4.14
C GLN A 102 10.55 -22.57 -3.11
N LEU A 103 9.83 -22.25 -2.03
CA LEU A 103 9.42 -23.21 -1.01
C LEU A 103 8.21 -24.07 -1.44
N GLY A 104 7.65 -23.82 -2.64
CA GLY A 104 6.47 -24.53 -3.14
C GLY A 104 5.17 -24.12 -2.43
N TYR A 105 5.14 -22.93 -1.84
CA TYR A 105 3.96 -22.37 -1.20
C TYR A 105 3.08 -21.64 -2.20
N ARG A 106 1.78 -21.63 -1.91
CA ARG A 106 0.76 -20.90 -2.66
C ARG A 106 0.24 -19.74 -1.83
N LEU A 107 0.26 -18.54 -2.42
CA LEU A 107 -0.42 -17.37 -1.87
C LEU A 107 -1.90 -17.48 -2.22
N ASP A 108 -2.76 -17.57 -1.20
CA ASP A 108 -4.21 -17.79 -1.31
C ASP A 108 -5.00 -16.68 -0.61
N SER A 109 -4.35 -15.53 -0.41
CA SER A 109 -4.91 -14.33 0.17
C SER A 109 -5.96 -13.71 -0.74
N LYS A 110 -6.93 -12.99 -0.16
CA LYS A 110 -8.03 -12.36 -0.87
C LYS A 110 -8.25 -10.93 -0.39
N ILE A 111 -8.38 -10.00 -1.34
CA ILE A 111 -8.90 -8.67 -1.07
C ILE A 111 -10.42 -8.76 -0.95
N LEU A 112 -10.96 -8.25 0.15
CA LEU A 112 -12.41 -8.23 0.41
C LEU A 112 -13.03 -6.90 0.01
N ASP A 113 -12.33 -5.82 0.34
CA ASP A 113 -12.88 -4.47 0.21
C ASP A 113 -11.78 -3.42 0.16
N ILE A 114 -12.04 -2.30 -0.52
CA ILE A 114 -11.16 -1.15 -0.65
C ILE A 114 -12.01 0.11 -0.50
N GLU A 115 -11.71 0.93 0.50
CA GLU A 115 -12.46 2.14 0.83
C GLU A 115 -11.53 3.31 1.12
N ASN A 116 -12.12 4.52 1.23
CA ASN A 116 -11.45 5.72 1.71
C ASN A 116 -10.19 6.09 0.90
N VAL A 117 -10.30 6.01 -0.43
CA VAL A 117 -9.23 6.43 -1.35
C VAL A 117 -9.17 7.97 -1.36
N GLU A 118 -8.06 8.51 -0.86
CA GLU A 118 -7.88 9.95 -0.66
C GLU A 118 -6.50 10.39 -1.14
N LEU A 119 -6.45 11.59 -1.72
CA LEU A 119 -5.19 12.27 -2.08
C LEU A 119 -4.69 13.09 -0.90
N VAL A 120 -3.56 12.67 -0.34
CA VAL A 120 -3.02 13.27 0.90
C VAL A 120 -1.88 14.25 0.64
N MET A 121 -1.10 14.05 -0.41
CA MET A 121 0.07 14.88 -0.70
C MET A 121 0.42 14.87 -2.18
N GLY A 122 0.98 15.98 -2.66
CA GLY A 122 1.68 16.05 -3.95
C GLY A 122 3.07 16.59 -3.71
N LYS A 123 4.08 15.97 -4.31
CA LYS A 123 5.48 16.36 -4.17
C LYS A 123 6.21 16.29 -5.51
N MET A 124 7.00 17.31 -5.81
CA MET A 124 7.95 17.26 -6.92
C MET A 124 9.17 16.44 -6.54
N MET A 125 9.49 15.45 -7.35
CA MET A 125 10.70 14.63 -7.23
C MET A 125 11.57 14.76 -8.49
N ASP A 126 12.81 14.30 -8.43
CA ASP A 126 13.72 14.32 -9.59
C ASP A 126 13.16 13.55 -10.80
N GLN A 127 12.30 12.55 -10.55
CA GLN A 127 11.64 11.76 -11.59
C GLN A 127 10.35 12.40 -12.12
N GLY A 128 9.85 13.49 -11.52
CA GLY A 128 8.61 14.16 -11.92
C GLY A 128 7.64 14.46 -10.76
N PRO A 129 6.42 14.95 -11.06
CA PRO A 129 5.38 15.17 -10.07
C PRO A 129 4.87 13.83 -9.50
N VAL A 130 4.84 13.70 -8.18
CA VAL A 130 4.38 12.49 -7.47
C VAL A 130 3.17 12.82 -6.62
N LEU A 131 2.10 12.03 -6.77
CA LEU A 131 0.92 12.09 -5.91
C LEU A 131 0.97 10.92 -4.92
N VAL A 132 0.64 11.21 -3.66
CA VAL A 132 0.58 10.22 -2.60
C VAL A 132 -0.88 10.05 -2.20
N LEU A 133 -1.36 8.82 -2.30
CA LEU A 133 -2.71 8.42 -1.94
C LEU A 133 -2.69 7.61 -0.65
N THR A 134 -3.79 7.67 0.09
CA THR A 134 -4.10 6.73 1.17
C THR A 134 -5.40 6.02 0.86
N PHE A 135 -5.51 4.76 1.26
CA PHE A 135 -6.73 3.98 1.17
C PHE A 135 -6.74 2.95 2.31
N GLN A 136 -7.90 2.37 2.56
CA GLN A 136 -8.07 1.28 3.50
C GLN A 136 -8.48 0.03 2.73
N SER A 137 -7.84 -1.10 3.00
CA SER A 137 -8.18 -2.39 2.39
C SER A 137 -8.46 -3.43 3.46
N GLN A 138 -9.54 -4.19 3.30
CA GLN A 138 -9.82 -5.39 4.06
C GLN A 138 -9.33 -6.60 3.27
N GLN A 139 -8.59 -7.49 3.92
CA GLN A 139 -8.03 -8.66 3.26
C GLN A 139 -7.93 -9.86 4.20
N ILE A 140 -8.13 -11.04 3.64
CA ILE A 140 -7.83 -12.32 4.28
C ILE A 140 -6.44 -12.72 3.81
N MET A 141 -5.52 -12.88 4.76
CA MET A 141 -4.17 -13.35 4.46
C MET A 141 -4.13 -14.86 4.64
N CYS A 142 -3.69 -15.58 3.60
CA CYS A 142 -3.51 -17.03 3.67
C CYS A 142 -2.37 -17.48 2.77
N VAL A 143 -1.46 -18.28 3.33
CA VAL A 143 -0.44 -19.01 2.58
C VAL A 143 -0.64 -20.49 2.84
N ARG A 144 -0.57 -21.30 1.78
CA ARG A 144 -0.75 -22.75 1.84
C ARG A 144 0.46 -23.50 1.30
N ASP A 145 0.69 -24.69 1.85
CA ASP A 145 1.64 -25.63 1.25
C ASP A 145 1.04 -26.36 0.03
N ALA A 146 1.85 -27.19 -0.63
CA ALA A 146 1.41 -28.02 -1.76
C ALA A 146 0.30 -29.03 -1.42
N LYS A 147 0.06 -29.31 -0.13
CA LYS A 147 -1.00 -30.20 0.37
C LYS A 147 -2.26 -29.43 0.80
N ASN A 148 -2.32 -28.12 0.54
CA ASN A 148 -3.38 -27.18 0.95
C ASN A 148 -3.48 -26.90 2.46
N ASN A 149 -2.48 -27.30 3.27
CA ASN A 149 -2.46 -26.92 4.68
C ASN A 149 -2.15 -25.43 4.80
N VAL A 150 -2.84 -24.74 5.70
CA VAL A 150 -2.54 -23.34 6.04
C VAL A 150 -1.24 -23.31 6.82
N ILE A 151 -0.25 -22.60 6.30
CA ILE A 151 1.05 -22.41 6.98
C ILE A 151 1.17 -21.02 7.61
N GLU A 152 0.43 -20.05 7.08
CA GLU A 152 0.39 -18.68 7.56
C GLU A 152 -0.98 -18.06 7.27
N GLY A 153 -1.47 -17.24 8.21
CA GLY A 153 -2.76 -16.57 8.12
C GLY A 153 -3.93 -17.36 8.70
N ASP A 154 -5.15 -16.83 8.50
CA ASP A 154 -6.41 -17.41 8.99
C ASP A 154 -7.49 -17.20 7.92
N PRO A 155 -7.77 -18.22 7.08
CA PRO A 155 -8.60 -18.10 5.88
C PRO A 155 -10.12 -18.07 6.12
#